data_AF-A0A4U2BMS3-F1
#
_entry.id   AF-A0A4U2BMS3-F1
#
_cell.length_a   1.000
_cell.length_b   1.000
_cell.length_c   1.000
_cell.angle_alpha   90.00
_cell.angle_beta   90.00
_cell.angle_gamma   90.00
#
_symmetry.space_group_name_H-M   'P 1'
#
loop_
_entity.id
_entity.type
_entity.pdbx_description
1 polymer ?
#
loop_
_entity_poly.entity_id
_entity_poly.type
_entity_poly.pdbx_seq_one_letter_code
_entity_poly.pdbx_strand_id
1 'polypeptide(L)'
;MTIATVSPTEQHISSENALLGASLLAAQKVELALFNVVSRLAKALPKETQQQLGLNLDTFLREKPSEQDSSLSFYEQTFGAQLPIKKSEINEFIDHRNLVIHNFWRVTGADVKGGEKLANPELYLKEFLAKCEYWQMMLNT
;
A
#
# COMPACT_ATOMS: atom_id res chain seq x y z
N MET A 1 -10.23 -12.25 41.44
CA MET A 1 -9.67 -11.83 40.13
C MET A 1 -10.28 -10.48 39.80
N THR A 2 -9.50 -9.40 39.89
CA THR A 2 -9.94 -8.05 39.52
C THR A 2 -9.80 -7.92 38.02
N ILE A 3 -10.93 -7.85 37.31
CA ILE A 3 -10.93 -7.54 35.87
C ILE A 3 -10.60 -6.06 35.77
N ALA A 4 -9.41 -5.73 35.29
CA ALA A 4 -9.06 -4.35 34.99
C ALA A 4 -9.95 -3.87 33.83
N THR A 5 -10.90 -2.99 34.13
CA THR A 5 -11.68 -2.29 33.12
C THR A 5 -10.79 -1.25 32.46
N VAL A 6 -10.31 -1.54 31.26
CA VAL A 6 -9.60 -0.58 30.40
C VAL A 6 -10.48 0.64 30.13
N SER A 7 -9.87 1.82 30.17
CA SER A 7 -10.57 3.08 29.93
C SER A 7 -11.00 3.21 28.46
N PRO A 8 -12.05 3.99 28.13
CA PRO A 8 -12.49 4.21 26.76
C PRO A 8 -11.39 4.75 25.83
N THR A 9 -10.49 5.58 26.38
CA THR A 9 -9.32 6.12 25.66
C THR A 9 -8.32 5.02 25.31
N GLU A 10 -8.02 4.11 26.24
CA GLU A 10 -7.13 2.97 25.99
C GLU A 10 -7.74 1.96 25.01
N GLN A 11 -9.06 1.75 25.06
CA GLN A 11 -9.79 0.94 24.09
C GLN A 11 -9.71 1.52 22.68
N HIS A 12 -9.90 2.84 22.53
CA HIS A 12 -9.81 3.53 21.24
C HIS A 12 -8.40 3.49 20.64
N ILE A 13 -7.36 3.69 21.46
CA ILE A 13 -5.95 3.58 21.02
C ILE A 13 -5.63 2.12 20.63
N SER A 14 -6.13 1.14 21.38
CA SER A 14 -5.95 -0.28 21.07
C SER A 14 -6.62 -0.66 19.75
N SER A 15 -7.82 -0.15 19.46
CA SER A 15 -8.52 -0.39 18.19
C SER A 15 -7.85 0.28 17.00
N GLU A 16 -7.36 1.52 17.15
CA GLU A 16 -6.63 2.21 16.08
C GLU A 16 -5.31 1.51 15.75
N ASN A 17 -4.55 1.09 16.76
CA ASN A 17 -3.31 0.34 16.56
C ASN A 17 -3.55 -1.02 15.91
N ALA A 18 -4.65 -1.70 16.26
CA ALA A 18 -5.04 -2.94 15.60
C ALA A 18 -5.38 -2.71 14.12
N LEU A 19 -6.12 -1.64 13.80
CA LEU A 19 -6.42 -1.26 12.41
C LEU A 19 -5.16 -0.87 11.63
N LEU A 20 -4.24 -0.16 12.27
CA LEU A 20 -2.95 0.21 11.66
C LEU A 20 -2.14 -1.04 11.34
N GLY A 21 -2.01 -1.97 12.30
CA GLY A 21 -1.33 -3.25 12.08
C GLY A 21 -1.97 -4.08 10.97
N ALA A 22 -3.30 -4.15 10.94
CA ALA A 22 -4.03 -4.83 9.87
C ALA A 22 -3.77 -4.18 8.51
N SER A 23 -3.78 -2.85 8.44
CA SER A 23 -3.53 -2.08 7.23
C SER A 23 -2.13 -2.31 6.67
N LEU A 24 -1.12 -2.31 7.54
CA LEU A 24 0.27 -2.61 7.17
C LEU A 24 0.41 -4.01 6.57
N LEU A 25 -0.18 -5.02 7.22
CA LEU A 25 -0.14 -6.39 6.72
C LEU A 25 -0.91 -6.56 5.40
N ALA A 26 -2.09 -5.92 5.28
CA ALA A 26 -2.87 -5.96 4.05
C ALA A 26 -2.12 -5.31 2.88
N ALA A 27 -1.43 -4.19 3.12
CA ALA A 27 -0.62 -3.54 2.11
C ALA A 27 0.54 -4.42 1.63
N GLN A 28 1.23 -5.12 2.54
CA GLN A 28 2.28 -6.08 2.18
C GLN A 28 1.75 -7.23 1.31
N LYS A 29 0.55 -7.73 1.59
CA LYS A 29 -0.09 -8.77 0.78
C LYS A 29 -0.41 -8.28 -0.63
N VAL A 30 -0.91 -7.05 -0.77
CA VAL A 30 -1.14 -6.42 -2.10
C VAL A 30 0.17 -6.28 -2.86
N GLU A 31 1.22 -5.73 -2.22
CA GLU A 31 2.55 -5.53 -2.83
C GLU A 31 3.12 -6.85 -3.36
N LEU A 32 3.07 -7.91 -2.53
CA LEU A 32 3.54 -9.23 -2.92
C LEU A 32 2.71 -9.84 -4.06
N ALA A 33 1.39 -9.73 -4.00
CA ALA A 33 0.51 -10.25 -5.05
C ALA A 33 0.78 -9.55 -6.39
N LEU A 34 0.91 -8.22 -6.38
CA LEU A 34 1.23 -7.44 -7.57
C LEU A 34 2.62 -7.77 -8.11
N PHE A 35 3.63 -7.90 -7.23
CA PHE A 35 4.96 -8.34 -7.63
C PHE A 35 4.93 -9.71 -8.33
N ASN A 36 4.15 -10.66 -7.80
CA ASN A 36 4.02 -12.00 -8.39
C ASN A 36 3.36 -11.97 -9.77
N VAL A 37 2.33 -11.13 -9.96
CA VAL A 37 1.69 -10.91 -11.26
C VAL A 37 2.68 -10.33 -12.25
N VAL A 38 3.32 -9.20 -11.91
CA VAL A 38 4.29 -8.51 -12.76
C VAL A 38 5.48 -9.42 -13.09
N SER A 39 6.00 -10.15 -12.12
CA SER A 39 7.09 -11.12 -12.32
C SER A 39 6.71 -12.26 -13.27
N ARG A 40 5.46 -12.72 -13.22
CA ARG A 40 4.95 -13.76 -14.12
C ARG A 40 4.83 -13.23 -15.55
N LEU A 41 4.28 -12.04 -15.72
CA LEU A 41 4.16 -11.40 -17.02
C LEU A 41 5.54 -11.09 -17.63
N ALA A 42 6.48 -10.62 -16.79
CA ALA A 42 7.84 -10.30 -17.23
C ALA A 42 8.57 -11.52 -17.81
N LYS A 43 8.33 -12.74 -17.31
CA LYS A 43 8.94 -13.97 -17.84
C LYS A 43 8.59 -14.24 -19.31
N ALA A 44 7.48 -13.71 -19.81
CA ALA A 44 7.07 -13.83 -21.21
C ALA A 44 7.75 -12.82 -22.14
N LEU A 45 8.47 -11.82 -21.60
CA LEU A 45 9.11 -10.76 -22.37
C LEU A 45 10.54 -11.14 -22.81
N PRO A 46 11.11 -10.44 -23.80
CA PRO A 46 12.53 -10.56 -24.14
C PRO A 46 13.45 -10.23 -22.94
N LYS A 47 14.64 -10.85 -22.90
CA LYS A 47 15.61 -10.68 -21.80
C LYS A 47 16.01 -9.22 -21.57
N GLU A 48 16.11 -8.42 -22.62
CA GLU A 48 16.45 -6.99 -22.54
C GLU A 48 15.38 -6.22 -21.76
N THR A 49 14.10 -6.45 -22.07
CA THR A 49 12.97 -5.83 -21.35
C THR A 49 12.86 -6.35 -19.91
N GLN A 50 13.14 -7.63 -19.67
CA GLN A 50 13.21 -8.17 -18.31
C GLN A 50 14.27 -7.48 -17.46
N GLN A 51 15.45 -7.21 -18.04
CA GLN A 51 16.52 -6.48 -17.35
C GLN A 51 16.12 -5.02 -17.08
N GLN A 52 15.45 -4.36 -18.02
CA GLN A 52 14.94 -3.00 -17.84
C GLN A 52 13.89 -2.90 -16.73
N LEU A 53 13.02 -3.91 -16.59
CA LEU A 53 12.04 -3.97 -15.50
C LEU A 53 12.69 -4.09 -14.11
N GLY A 54 13.91 -4.65 -14.03
CA GLY A 54 14.71 -4.65 -12.79
C GLY A 54 13.98 -5.24 -11.58
N LEU A 55 13.08 -6.21 -11.79
CA LEU A 55 12.17 -6.68 -10.75
C LEU A 55 12.92 -7.31 -9.57
N ASN A 56 12.85 -6.64 -8.43
CA ASN A 56 13.33 -7.12 -7.15
C ASN A 56 12.30 -6.76 -6.08
N LEU A 57 11.89 -7.76 -5.29
CA LEU A 57 10.90 -7.59 -4.23
C LEU A 57 11.31 -6.53 -3.20
N ASP A 58 12.61 -6.37 -2.94
CA ASP A 58 13.12 -5.39 -1.96
C ASP A 58 13.02 -3.94 -2.42
N THR A 59 12.94 -3.71 -3.74
CA THR A 59 12.89 -2.37 -4.34
C THR A 59 11.59 -2.10 -5.10
N PHE A 60 10.70 -3.09 -5.19
CA PHE A 60 9.46 -3.00 -5.96
C PHE A 60 8.53 -1.93 -5.40
N LEU A 61 8.12 -0.98 -6.25
CA LEU A 61 7.26 0.15 -5.90
C LEU A 61 7.81 1.03 -4.78
N ARG A 62 9.13 1.07 -4.60
CA ARG A 62 9.82 1.90 -3.59
C ARG A 62 10.66 3.00 -4.25
N GLU A 63 10.38 3.30 -5.52
CA GLU A 63 11.03 4.39 -6.24
C GLU A 63 10.73 5.74 -5.59
N LYS A 64 11.52 6.76 -5.94
CA LYS A 64 11.24 8.12 -5.49
C LYS A 64 9.93 8.59 -6.12
N PRO A 65 9.15 9.48 -5.47
CA PRO A 65 7.94 10.05 -6.05
C PRO A 65 8.15 10.67 -7.44
N SER A 66 9.34 11.22 -7.71
CA SER A 66 9.71 11.79 -9.01
C SER A 66 9.86 10.75 -10.13
N GLU A 67 10.10 9.49 -9.77
CA GLU A 67 10.37 8.38 -10.69
C GLU A 67 9.15 7.46 -10.84
N GLN A 68 8.24 7.46 -9.86
CA GLN A 68 7.06 6.59 -9.78
C GLN A 68 6.18 6.67 -11.04
N ASP A 69 5.80 7.87 -11.49
CA ASP A 69 4.91 8.00 -12.66
C ASP A 69 5.51 7.40 -13.93
N SER A 70 6.82 7.57 -14.12
CA SER A 70 7.57 6.99 -15.24
C SER A 70 7.60 5.46 -15.15
N SER A 71 7.88 4.90 -13.98
CA SER A 71 7.88 3.45 -13.75
C SER A 71 6.51 2.83 -13.96
N LEU A 72 5.44 3.46 -13.45
CA LEU A 72 4.09 2.97 -13.64
C LEU A 72 3.61 3.10 -15.09
N SER A 73 4.01 4.17 -15.79
CA SER A 73 3.75 4.31 -17.23
C SER A 73 4.46 3.20 -18.03
N PHE A 74 5.68 2.83 -17.63
CA PHE A 74 6.40 1.74 -18.25
C PHE A 74 5.70 0.39 -18.04
N TYR A 75 5.19 0.11 -16.84
CA TYR A 75 4.38 -1.08 -16.60
C TYR A 75 3.08 -1.09 -17.42
N GLU A 76 2.38 0.04 -17.50
CA GLU A 76 1.16 0.16 -18.30
C GLU A 76 1.42 -0.04 -19.79
N GLN A 77 2.52 0.51 -20.33
CA GLN A 77 2.90 0.30 -21.73
C GLN A 77 3.34 -1.14 -22.03
N THR A 78 4.04 -1.76 -21.07
CA THR A 78 4.60 -3.11 -21.25
C THR A 78 3.54 -4.19 -21.11
N PHE A 79 2.65 -4.06 -20.12
CA PHE A 79 1.69 -5.10 -19.76
C PHE A 79 0.25 -4.73 -20.13
N GLY A 80 -0.10 -3.44 -20.10
CA GLY A 80 -1.41 -2.91 -20.49
C GLY A 80 -2.56 -3.67 -19.85
N ALA A 81 -3.44 -4.20 -20.71
CA ALA A 81 -4.62 -4.96 -20.30
C ALA A 81 -4.33 -6.30 -19.59
N GLN A 82 -3.07 -6.75 -19.56
CA GLN A 82 -2.67 -7.95 -18.81
C GLN A 82 -2.51 -7.66 -17.31
N LEU A 83 -2.40 -6.40 -16.90
CA LEU A 83 -2.43 -6.05 -15.48
C LEU A 83 -3.86 -6.10 -14.95
N PRO A 84 -4.13 -6.84 -13.87
CA PRO A 84 -5.47 -6.91 -13.28
C PRO A 84 -5.98 -5.59 -12.68
N ILE A 85 -5.08 -4.65 -12.42
CA ILE A 85 -5.37 -3.32 -11.85
C ILE A 85 -4.68 -2.24 -12.68
N LYS A 86 -5.30 -1.05 -12.73
CA LYS A 86 -4.84 0.06 -13.56
C LYS A 86 -3.67 0.81 -12.94
N LYS A 87 -2.93 1.57 -13.77
CA LYS A 87 -1.89 2.51 -13.32
C LYS A 87 -2.37 3.41 -12.18
N SER A 88 -3.57 3.99 -12.31
CA SER A 88 -4.15 4.88 -11.29
C SER A 88 -4.37 4.17 -9.95
N GLU A 89 -4.78 2.91 -9.97
CA GLU A 89 -5.01 2.09 -8.77
C GLU A 89 -3.69 1.69 -8.11
N ILE A 90 -2.66 1.38 -8.89
CA ILE A 90 -1.31 1.12 -8.36
C ILE A 90 -0.75 2.39 -7.71
N ASN A 91 -0.94 3.55 -8.34
CA ASN A 91 -0.51 4.83 -7.78
C ASN A 91 -1.23 5.12 -6.46
N GLU A 92 -2.55 4.95 -6.44
CA GLU A 92 -3.37 5.11 -5.24
C GLU A 92 -2.93 4.16 -4.12
N PHE A 93 -2.64 2.89 -4.45
CA PHE A 93 -2.08 1.94 -3.49
C PHE A 93 -0.76 2.44 -2.88
N ILE A 94 0.18 2.91 -3.70
CA ILE A 94 1.48 3.41 -3.23
C ILE A 94 1.29 4.62 -2.32
N ASP A 95 0.42 5.56 -2.67
CA ASP A 95 0.16 6.76 -1.89
C ASP A 95 -0.39 6.42 -0.50
N HIS A 96 -1.41 5.56 -0.44
CA HIS A 96 -1.98 5.09 0.83
C HIS A 96 -0.97 4.29 1.66
N ARG A 97 -0.27 3.34 1.04
CA ARG A 97 0.79 2.54 1.70
C ARG A 97 1.85 3.46 2.30
N ASN A 98 2.34 4.43 1.55
CA ASN A 98 3.38 5.35 2.01
C ASN A 98 2.90 6.26 3.13
N LEU A 99 1.63 6.68 3.11
CA LEU A 99 1.05 7.42 4.24
C LEU A 99 1.04 6.53 5.49
N VAL A 100 0.48 5.33 5.39
CA VAL A 100 0.33 4.39 6.51
C VAL A 100 1.68 3.96 7.08
N ILE A 101 2.67 3.67 6.24
CA ILE A 101 4.00 3.20 6.68
C ILE A 101 4.85 4.35 7.22
N HIS A 102 4.93 5.48 6.52
CA HIS A 102 5.95 6.50 6.80
C HIS A 102 5.42 7.73 7.52
N ASN A 103 4.13 8.03 7.40
CA ASN A 103 3.58 9.32 7.81
C ASN A 103 2.42 9.23 8.79
N PHE A 104 1.87 8.05 9.08
CA PHE A 104 0.64 7.91 9.86
C PHE A 104 0.74 8.60 11.21
N TRP A 105 1.77 8.28 12.02
CA TRP A 105 1.98 8.95 13.31
C TRP A 105 2.12 10.46 13.19
N ARG A 106 2.77 10.96 12.11
CA ARG A 106 2.94 12.39 11.86
C ARG A 106 1.59 13.08 11.67
N VAL A 107 0.70 12.47 10.88
CA VAL A 107 -0.60 13.05 10.51
C VAL A 107 -1.71 12.76 11.51
N THR A 108 -1.51 11.85 12.47
CA THR A 108 -2.49 11.52 13.52
C THR A 108 -2.02 12.00 14.89
N GLY A 109 -0.94 11.46 15.44
CA GLY A 109 -0.56 11.64 16.84
C GLY A 109 0.52 12.68 17.15
N ALA A 110 1.42 13.01 16.21
CA ALA A 110 2.52 13.94 16.46
C ALA A 110 2.06 15.41 16.39
N ASP A 111 2.37 16.23 17.40
CA ASP A 111 2.04 17.66 17.36
C ASP A 111 3.05 18.44 16.49
N VAL A 112 2.88 18.35 15.17
CA VAL A 112 3.71 19.04 14.18
C VAL A 112 3.06 20.35 13.79
N LYS A 113 3.71 21.47 14.16
CA LYS A 113 3.23 22.82 13.86
C LYS A 113 3.07 23.04 12.36
N GLY A 114 1.84 23.38 11.93
CA GLY A 114 1.50 23.61 10.52
C GLY A 114 1.39 22.34 9.67
N GLY A 115 1.47 21.16 10.28
CA GLY A 115 1.24 19.89 9.58
C GLY A 115 -0.25 19.64 9.35
N GLU A 116 -0.60 19.18 8.15
CA GLU A 116 -1.95 18.71 7.88
C GLU A 116 -2.26 17.47 8.72
N LYS A 117 -3.45 17.47 9.33
CA LYS A 117 -3.95 16.40 10.18
C LYS A 117 -4.99 15.57 9.45
N LEU A 118 -4.90 14.26 9.64
CA LEU A 118 -5.91 13.33 9.15
C LEU A 118 -7.15 13.47 10.03
N ALA A 119 -8.27 13.88 9.43
CA ALA A 119 -9.49 14.22 10.17
C ALA A 119 -10.12 13.01 10.89
N ASN A 120 -10.08 11.83 10.27
CA ASN A 120 -10.61 10.60 10.85
C ASN A 120 -9.66 9.41 10.54
N PRO A 121 -8.68 9.14 11.42
CA PRO A 121 -7.71 8.07 11.23
C PRO A 121 -8.33 6.68 11.14
N GLU A 122 -9.34 6.40 11.98
CA GLU A 122 -10.00 5.10 12.02
C GLU A 122 -10.73 4.80 10.70
N LEU A 123 -11.52 5.77 10.21
CA LEU A 123 -12.23 5.64 8.94
C LEU A 123 -11.24 5.45 7.78
N TYR A 124 -10.17 6.24 7.75
CA TYR A 124 -9.14 6.13 6.72
C TYR A 124 -8.52 4.73 6.68
N LEU A 125 -8.16 4.16 7.83
CA LEU A 125 -7.59 2.81 7.91
C LEU A 125 -8.59 1.74 7.45
N LYS A 126 -9.88 1.87 7.82
CA LYS A 126 -10.94 0.96 7.37
C LYS A 126 -11.15 1.02 5.86
N GLU A 127 -11.17 2.22 5.28
CA GLU A 127 -11.28 2.41 3.83
C GLU A 127 -10.07 1.85 3.09
N PHE A 128 -8.86 2.10 3.61
CA PHE A 128 -7.64 1.55 3.02
C PHE A 128 -7.59 0.01 3.10
N LEU A 129 -8.05 -0.58 4.19
CA LEU A 129 -8.20 -2.03 4.31
C LEU A 129 -9.16 -2.59 3.25
N ALA A 130 -10.32 -1.97 3.07
CA ALA A 130 -11.29 -2.38 2.05
C ALA A 130 -10.71 -2.28 0.63
N LYS A 131 -9.93 -1.23 0.33
CA LYS A 131 -9.19 -1.12 -0.94
C LYS A 131 -8.15 -2.22 -1.10
N CYS A 132 -7.39 -2.52 -0.04
CA CYS A 132 -6.41 -3.62 -0.05
C CYS A 132 -7.07 -4.98 -0.32
N GLU A 133 -8.23 -5.25 0.27
CA GLU A 133 -9.01 -6.46 0.03
C GLU A 133 -9.47 -6.55 -1.44
N TYR A 134 -10.00 -5.46 -1.98
CA TYR A 134 -10.38 -5.36 -3.39
C TYR A 134 -9.18 -5.61 -4.32
N TRP A 135 -8.04 -4.94 -4.10
CA TRP A 135 -6.85 -5.15 -4.93
C TRP A 135 -6.31 -6.59 -4.81
N GLN A 136 -6.30 -7.19 -3.62
CA GLN A 136 -5.93 -8.59 -3.45
C GLN A 136 -6.84 -9.53 -4.23
N MET A 137 -8.15 -9.29 -4.24
CA MET A 137 -9.08 -10.09 -5.02
C MET A 137 -8.75 -10.02 -6.51
N MET A 138 -8.51 -8.82 -7.05
CA MET A 138 -8.16 -8.62 -8.45
C MET A 138 -6.82 -9.26 -8.84
N LEU A 139 -5.84 -9.26 -7.93
CA LEU A 139 -4.50 -9.78 -8.19
C LEU A 139 -4.36 -11.30 -8.02
N ASN A 140 -5.31 -11.94 -7.32
CA ASN A 140 -5.32 -13.39 -7.07
C ASN A 140 -6.18 -14.17 -8.08
N THR A 141 -6.90 -13.50 -8.96
CA THR A 141 -7.57 -14.08 -10.14
C THR A 141 -6.58 -14.51 -11.22
#